data_AF-A0A6A4V7Y6-F1
#
_entry.id   AF-A0A6A4V7Y6-F1
#
_cell.length_a   1.000
_cell.length_b   1.000
_cell.length_c   1.000
_cell.angle_alpha   90.00
_cell.angle_beta   90.00
_cell.angle_gamma   90.00
#
_symmetry.space_group_name_H-M   'P 1'
#
loop_
_entity.id
_entity.type
_entity.pdbx_description
1 polymer ?
#
loop_
_entity_poly.entity_id
_entity_poly.type
_entity_poly.pdbx_seq_one_letter_code
_entity_poly.pdbx_strand_id
1 'polypeptide(L)'
;MFGILTGTLPNTSLEAIDHEKAHMYYVHRTLSQLSEPEIRRRLETYTSFMFVRHPLERMVSGYRDKLGPNSTHRFRRIHAVEIMGHPKSDKARLNKSETLRSSRHSNNLPTITFDRFAAWVVAAGPFDLNKGEPMEGPQNEHWRPMTDMCHPCTIPYTVLGRTATLDEDARLVLRTANITSVKFPEGYRSATPGVTESLVNTVTSDGLRGVLRHYLQDLFLFGYRPQEVFQNTTARDIVQTMYEELLAEAQHDVGSEDLEAEKVSDK
;
A
#
# COMPACT_ATOMS: atom_id res chain seq x y z
N MET A 1 10.91 -3.95 0.80
CA MET A 1 11.75 -4.69 1.79
C MET A 1 11.47 -6.18 1.61
N PHE A 2 12.48 -7.00 1.30
CA PHE A 2 12.31 -8.46 1.10
C PHE A 2 12.86 -9.21 2.30
N GLY A 3 11.98 -9.69 3.17
CA GLY A 3 12.35 -10.47 4.35
C GLY A 3 12.74 -11.91 4.00
N ILE A 4 13.68 -12.46 4.77
CA ILE A 4 14.13 -13.85 4.69
C ILE A 4 13.70 -14.53 5.97
N LEU A 5 12.86 -15.56 5.84
CA LEU A 5 12.45 -16.37 6.97
C LEU A 5 13.50 -17.45 7.24
N THR A 6 14.23 -17.32 8.34
CA THR A 6 15.29 -18.28 8.74
C THR A 6 14.83 -19.30 9.77
N GLY A 7 13.56 -19.25 10.21
CA GLY A 7 13.01 -20.14 11.24
C GLY A 7 13.51 -19.87 12.66
N THR A 8 14.31 -18.82 12.87
CA THR A 8 14.91 -18.47 14.16
C THR A 8 14.34 -17.14 14.65
N LEU A 9 13.43 -17.17 15.62
CA LEU A 9 13.07 -16.00 16.41
C LEU A 9 13.57 -16.23 17.84
N PRO A 10 14.45 -15.38 18.39
CA PRO A 10 15.02 -15.62 19.71
C PRO A 10 13.94 -15.59 20.80
N ASN A 11 13.87 -16.69 21.57
CA ASN A 11 13.21 -16.82 22.88
C ASN A 11 11.76 -16.29 23.00
N THR A 12 10.92 -16.47 21.97
CA THR A 12 9.52 -16.01 22.03
C THR A 12 8.60 -17.02 21.35
N SER A 13 7.50 -17.42 22.00
CA SER A 13 6.43 -18.16 21.31
C SER A 13 5.80 -17.26 20.25
N LEU A 14 5.27 -17.82 19.16
CA LEU A 14 4.72 -17.04 18.04
C LEU A 14 3.68 -16.01 18.51
N GLU A 15 2.89 -16.37 19.52
CA GLU A 15 1.82 -15.57 20.11
C GLU A 15 2.34 -14.44 21.01
N ALA A 16 3.59 -14.51 21.47
CA ALA A 16 4.21 -13.53 22.37
C ALA A 16 5.06 -12.49 21.62
N ILE A 17 5.15 -12.58 20.28
CA ILE A 17 5.87 -11.60 19.47
C ILE A 17 5.06 -10.31 19.45
N ASP A 18 5.61 -9.28 20.06
CA ASP A 18 5.07 -7.93 20.00
C ASP A 18 5.08 -7.42 18.54
N HIS A 19 4.00 -6.73 18.15
CA HIS A 19 3.82 -6.21 16.80
C HIS A 19 4.96 -5.25 16.40
N GLU A 20 5.42 -4.37 17.28
CA GLU A 20 6.54 -3.47 16.95
C GLU A 20 7.82 -4.27 16.73
N LYS A 21 8.07 -5.30 17.54
CA LYS A 21 9.23 -6.19 17.38
C LYS A 21 9.21 -6.92 16.04
N ALA A 22 8.06 -7.43 15.61
CA ALA A 22 7.95 -8.12 14.31
C ALA A 22 8.38 -7.24 13.12
N HIS A 23 8.24 -5.92 13.24
CA HIS A 23 8.62 -4.95 12.21
C HIS A 23 10.06 -4.42 12.37
N MET A 24 10.80 -4.81 13.41
CA MET A 24 12.16 -4.33 13.60
C MET A 24 13.13 -4.99 12.60
N TYR A 25 13.96 -4.16 11.97
CA TYR A 25 14.90 -4.55 10.90
C TYR A 25 15.91 -5.66 11.26
N TYR A 26 16.06 -5.98 12.54
CA TYR A 26 16.96 -7.03 13.03
C TYR A 26 16.26 -8.35 13.32
N VAL A 27 14.91 -8.39 13.30
CA VAL A 27 14.14 -9.62 13.55
C VAL A 27 14.11 -10.52 12.32
N HIS A 28 14.03 -9.92 11.14
CA HIS A 28 14.13 -10.65 9.87
C HIS A 28 15.28 -10.09 9.03
N ARG A 29 16.19 -10.97 8.61
CA ARG A 29 17.22 -10.60 7.65
C ARG A 29 16.56 -10.23 6.33
N THR A 30 17.04 -9.21 5.66
CA THR A 30 16.51 -8.78 4.36
C THR A 30 17.48 -9.11 3.23
N LEU A 31 16.99 -9.24 1.99
CA LEU A 31 17.84 -9.50 0.83
C LEU A 31 18.92 -8.41 0.66
N SER A 32 18.60 -7.14 0.93
CA SER A 32 19.55 -6.02 0.82
C SER A 32 20.72 -6.08 1.82
N GLN A 33 20.66 -6.94 2.83
CA GLN A 33 21.74 -7.16 3.79
C GLN A 33 22.72 -8.28 3.35
N LEU A 34 22.52 -8.88 2.18
CA LEU A 34 23.31 -9.98 1.65
C LEU A 34 24.19 -9.54 0.47
N SER A 35 25.22 -10.31 0.18
CA SER A 35 26.01 -10.15 -1.05
C SER A 35 25.19 -10.57 -2.27
N GLU A 36 25.48 -10.01 -3.45
CA GLU A 36 24.75 -10.34 -4.68
C GLU A 36 24.68 -11.84 -5.00
N PRO A 37 25.75 -12.66 -4.84
CA PRO A 37 25.65 -14.10 -5.05
C PRO A 37 24.64 -14.77 -4.11
N GLU A 38 24.55 -14.28 -2.88
CA GLU A 38 23.70 -14.84 -1.82
C GLU A 38 22.24 -14.38 -1.97
N ILE A 39 22.02 -13.17 -2.54
CA ILE A 39 20.72 -12.71 -3.03
C ILE A 39 20.25 -13.61 -4.18
N ARG A 40 21.08 -13.77 -5.23
CA ARG A 40 20.74 -14.57 -6.41
C ARG A 40 20.37 -15.99 -6.04
N ARG A 41 21.21 -16.64 -5.22
CA ARG A 41 20.95 -17.98 -4.70
C ARG A 41 19.58 -18.09 -4.03
N ARG A 42 19.19 -17.11 -3.20
CA ARG A 42 17.87 -17.11 -2.54
C ARG A 42 16.73 -16.94 -3.53
N LEU A 43 16.85 -16.00 -4.46
CA LEU A 43 15.83 -15.77 -5.49
C LEU A 43 15.64 -17.01 -6.38
N GLU A 44 16.68 -17.81 -6.59
CA GLU A 44 16.63 -19.05 -7.39
C GLU A 44 16.15 -20.28 -6.61
N THR A 45 16.42 -20.36 -5.31
CA THR A 45 16.25 -21.62 -4.54
C THR A 45 15.20 -21.57 -3.43
N TYR A 46 14.75 -20.38 -3.01
CA TYR A 46 13.78 -20.26 -1.92
C TYR A 46 12.36 -20.18 -2.48
N THR A 47 11.39 -20.68 -1.72
CA THR A 47 9.97 -20.39 -1.97
C THR A 47 9.71 -18.92 -1.67
N SER A 48 9.55 -18.12 -2.72
CA SER A 48 9.20 -16.71 -2.64
C SER A 48 7.68 -16.56 -2.56
N PHE A 49 7.18 -15.68 -1.70
CA PHE A 49 5.75 -15.40 -1.62
C PHE A 49 5.48 -13.94 -1.29
N MET A 50 4.33 -13.44 -1.71
CA MET A 50 3.79 -12.14 -1.31
C MET A 50 2.31 -12.24 -0.99
N PHE A 51 1.84 -11.40 -0.08
CA PHE A 51 0.41 -11.26 0.23
C PHE A 51 -0.08 -9.89 -0.20
N VAL A 52 -1.09 -9.88 -1.05
CA VAL A 52 -1.73 -8.65 -1.54
C VAL A 52 -3.07 -8.40 -0.85
N ARG A 53 -3.51 -7.16 -0.88
CA ARG A 53 -4.80 -6.72 -0.34
C ARG A 53 -5.48 -5.77 -1.31
N HIS A 54 -6.80 -5.73 -1.28
CA HIS A 54 -7.55 -4.76 -2.05
C HIS A 54 -7.02 -3.34 -1.76
N PRO A 55 -6.57 -2.56 -2.77
CA PRO A 55 -5.85 -1.31 -2.53
C PRO A 55 -6.61 -0.28 -1.67
N LEU A 56 -7.92 -0.10 -1.92
CA LEU A 56 -8.77 0.78 -1.11
C LEU A 56 -8.87 0.34 0.36
N GLU A 57 -8.97 -0.97 0.63
CA GLU A 57 -9.01 -1.45 2.01
C GLU A 57 -7.68 -1.25 2.71
N ARG A 58 -6.56 -1.46 2.00
CA ARG A 58 -5.22 -1.25 2.54
C ARG A 58 -5.01 0.22 2.91
N MET A 59 -5.39 1.14 2.02
CA MET A 59 -5.35 2.58 2.27
C MET A 59 -6.19 2.98 3.49
N VAL A 60 -7.43 2.48 3.59
CA VAL A 60 -8.33 2.71 4.73
C VAL A 60 -7.76 2.13 6.03
N SER A 61 -7.19 0.93 5.97
CA SER A 61 -6.56 0.28 7.11
C SER A 61 -5.39 1.10 7.64
N GLY A 62 -4.51 1.56 6.75
CA GLY A 62 -3.38 2.43 7.10
C GLY A 62 -3.83 3.75 7.70
N TYR A 63 -4.84 4.41 7.12
CA TYR A 63 -5.41 5.63 7.68
C TYR A 63 -5.94 5.40 9.10
N ARG A 64 -6.80 4.39 9.31
CA ARG A 64 -7.44 4.15 10.62
C ARG A 64 -6.43 3.88 11.71
N ASP A 65 -5.41 3.08 11.40
CA ASP A 65 -4.37 2.69 12.34
C ASP A 65 -3.41 3.84 12.66
N LYS A 66 -2.97 4.58 11.64
CA LYS A 66 -1.86 5.56 11.78
C LYS A 66 -2.30 7.01 11.99
N LEU A 67 -3.47 7.39 11.48
CA LEU A 67 -3.89 8.79 11.33
C LEU A 67 -5.33 9.05 11.79
N GLY A 68 -6.16 8.02 11.88
CA GLY A 68 -7.57 8.10 12.20
C GLY A 68 -7.84 8.71 13.58
N PRO A 69 -9.10 9.10 13.88
CA PRO A 69 -9.45 9.82 15.11
C PRO A 69 -8.99 9.13 16.41
N ASN A 70 -9.02 7.81 16.43
CA ASN A 70 -8.65 7.00 17.61
C ASN A 70 -7.17 6.55 17.60
N SER A 71 -6.39 6.97 16.61
CA SER A 71 -4.98 6.60 16.51
C SER A 71 -4.13 7.38 17.50
N THR A 72 -3.37 6.67 18.33
CA THR A 72 -2.33 7.23 19.19
C THR A 72 -0.94 7.16 18.53
N HIS A 73 -0.88 6.71 17.28
CA HIS A 73 0.38 6.44 16.59
C HIS A 73 1.21 7.73 16.40
N ARG A 74 2.53 7.61 16.51
CA ARG A 74 3.47 8.73 16.31
C ARG A 74 3.25 9.45 14.97
N PHE A 75 2.91 8.69 13.93
CA PHE A 75 2.62 9.20 12.58
C PHE A 75 1.60 10.33 12.58
N ARG A 76 0.54 10.23 13.40
CA ARG A 76 -0.45 11.30 13.52
C ARG A 76 0.19 12.61 13.95
N ARG A 77 1.15 12.59 14.88
CA ARG A 77 1.88 13.79 15.32
C ARG A 77 2.76 14.37 14.21
N ILE A 78 3.39 13.51 13.42
CA ILE A 78 4.32 13.92 12.36
C ILE A 78 3.57 14.54 11.18
N HIS A 79 2.49 13.90 10.72
CA HIS A 79 1.85 14.25 9.44
C HIS A 79 0.56 15.05 9.57
N ALA A 80 -0.09 15.16 10.73
CA ALA A 80 -1.37 15.88 10.86
C ALA A 80 -1.29 17.32 10.32
N VAL A 81 -0.20 18.01 10.63
CA VAL A 81 0.03 19.39 10.20
C VAL A 81 0.28 19.46 8.69
N GLU A 82 1.05 18.51 8.16
CA GLU A 82 1.38 18.42 6.73
C GLU A 82 0.15 18.13 5.88
N ILE A 83 -0.61 17.10 6.25
CA ILE A 83 -1.85 16.70 5.57
C ILE A 83 -2.88 17.84 5.60
N MET A 84 -3.00 18.55 6.72
CA MET A 84 -3.93 19.67 6.83
C MET A 84 -3.47 20.94 6.11
N GLY A 85 -2.15 21.09 5.91
CA GLY A 85 -1.57 22.13 5.07
C GLY A 85 -1.68 21.83 3.57
N HIS A 86 -1.83 20.57 3.20
CA HIS A 86 -1.95 20.15 1.81
C HIS A 86 -3.29 20.60 1.20
N PRO A 87 -3.30 21.26 0.02
CA PRO A 87 -4.53 21.60 -0.70
C PRO A 87 -5.30 20.35 -1.10
N LYS A 88 -6.64 20.39 -1.14
CA LYS A 88 -7.43 19.27 -1.70
C LYS A 88 -7.31 19.15 -3.23
N SER A 89 -6.82 20.20 -3.89
CA SER A 89 -6.66 20.33 -5.34
C SER A 89 -5.66 21.44 -5.65
N ASP A 90 -5.00 21.38 -6.80
CA ASP A 90 -4.00 22.36 -7.25
C ASP A 90 -4.48 23.83 -7.21
N LYS A 91 -5.80 24.05 -7.32
CA LYS A 91 -6.44 25.37 -7.33
C LYS A 91 -6.48 26.09 -5.97
N ALA A 92 -6.10 25.44 -4.86
CA ALA A 92 -6.30 25.96 -3.49
C ALA A 92 -5.00 26.32 -2.74
N ARG A 93 -3.94 26.71 -3.45
CA ARG A 93 -2.69 27.19 -2.84
C ARG A 93 -2.84 28.61 -2.28
N LEU A 94 -3.29 28.74 -1.03
CA LEU A 94 -3.22 30.00 -0.28
C LEU A 94 -2.57 29.82 1.10
N ASN A 95 -1.70 30.78 1.41
CA ASN A 95 -0.84 30.92 2.59
C ASN A 95 -1.47 30.46 3.92
N LYS A 96 -1.00 29.34 4.46
CA LYS A 96 -1.40 28.85 5.80
C LYS A 96 -0.22 28.33 6.63
N SER A 97 0.99 28.85 6.37
CA SER A 97 2.25 28.31 6.90
C SER A 97 2.51 28.67 8.38
N GLU A 98 2.00 29.79 8.89
CA GLU A 98 2.32 30.26 10.24
C GLU A 98 1.51 29.59 11.36
N THR A 99 0.22 29.31 11.16
CA THR A 99 -0.64 28.67 12.18
C THR A 99 -0.36 27.17 12.35
N LEU A 100 0.29 26.55 11.37
CA LEU A 100 0.57 25.11 11.32
C LEU A 100 1.83 24.73 12.12
N ARG A 101 2.83 25.61 12.21
CA ARG A 101 4.09 25.35 12.92
C ARG A 101 3.94 25.30 14.45
N SER A 102 3.03 26.09 15.02
CA SER A 102 2.75 26.11 16.46
C SER A 102 1.98 24.86 16.95
N SER A 103 1.28 24.15 16.07
CA SER A 103 0.51 22.94 16.42
C SER A 103 1.33 21.65 16.54
N ARG A 104 2.58 21.60 16.04
CA ARG A 104 3.43 20.38 16.15
C ARG A 104 3.77 20.00 17.60
N HIS A 105 3.69 20.96 18.52
CA HIS A 105 3.94 20.76 19.96
C HIS A 105 2.67 20.81 20.81
N SER A 106 1.49 20.95 20.18
CA SER A 106 0.20 20.95 20.86
C SER A 106 -0.27 19.51 21.12
N ASN A 107 -0.81 19.25 22.31
CA ASN A 107 -1.54 18.00 22.58
C ASN A 107 -2.87 17.91 21.80
N ASN A 108 -3.29 19.00 21.15
CA ASN A 108 -4.54 19.10 20.41
C ASN A 108 -4.24 19.19 18.90
N LEU A 109 -3.99 18.04 18.28
CA LEU A 109 -3.76 17.93 16.83
C LEU A 109 -5.07 18.04 16.04
N PRO A 110 -5.05 18.62 14.83
CA PRO A 110 -6.24 18.68 14.01
C PRO A 110 -6.73 17.27 13.65
N THR A 111 -8.04 17.10 13.57
CA THR A 111 -8.64 15.87 13.06
C THR A 111 -8.36 15.73 11.57
N ILE A 112 -7.64 14.67 11.20
CA ILE A 112 -7.39 14.31 9.81
C ILE A 112 -8.59 13.50 9.33
N THR A 113 -9.32 14.00 8.33
CA THR A 113 -10.38 13.25 7.66
C THR A 113 -9.80 12.37 6.55
N PHE A 114 -10.52 11.32 6.14
CA PHE A 114 -10.01 10.38 5.12
C PHE A 114 -9.81 11.04 3.76
N ASP A 115 -10.71 11.92 3.33
CA ASP A 115 -10.57 12.69 2.07
C ASP A 115 -9.31 13.57 2.06
N ARG A 116 -8.93 14.14 3.21
CA ARG A 116 -7.69 14.93 3.37
C ARG A 116 -6.46 14.07 3.23
N PHE A 117 -6.47 12.93 3.90
CA PHE A 117 -5.41 11.94 3.79
C PHE A 117 -5.27 11.43 2.36
N ALA A 118 -6.38 11.09 1.69
CA ALA A 118 -6.38 10.58 0.33
C ALA A 118 -5.79 11.57 -0.67
N ALA A 119 -6.18 12.84 -0.59
CA ALA A 119 -5.60 13.89 -1.43
C ALA A 119 -4.09 14.02 -1.23
N TRP A 120 -3.61 13.98 0.02
CA TRP A 120 -2.18 14.06 0.34
C TRP A 120 -1.37 12.87 -0.21
N VAL A 121 -1.91 11.65 -0.12
CA VAL A 121 -1.25 10.45 -0.68
C VAL A 121 -1.17 10.54 -2.20
N VAL A 122 -2.29 10.85 -2.87
CA VAL A 122 -2.33 10.92 -4.34
C VAL A 122 -1.40 12.01 -4.88
N ALA A 123 -1.30 13.14 -4.20
CA ALA A 123 -0.45 14.25 -4.62
C ALA A 123 1.06 13.96 -4.52
N ALA A 124 1.47 12.95 -3.76
CA ALA A 124 2.86 12.52 -3.74
C ALA A 124 3.26 11.72 -4.99
N GLY A 125 2.29 11.29 -5.80
CA GLY A 125 2.53 10.59 -7.05
C GLY A 125 3.09 9.17 -6.86
N PRO A 126 3.64 8.56 -7.93
CA PRO A 126 4.34 7.27 -7.83
C PRO A 126 5.66 7.40 -7.07
N PHE A 127 6.16 6.30 -6.51
CA PHE A 127 7.44 6.32 -5.80
C PHE A 127 8.61 6.61 -6.75
N ASP A 128 9.29 7.72 -6.55
CA ASP A 128 10.51 8.06 -7.27
C ASP A 128 11.73 7.45 -6.55
N LEU A 129 12.26 6.35 -7.11
CA LEU A 129 13.45 5.66 -6.58
C LEU A 129 14.67 6.58 -6.45
N ASN A 130 14.72 7.69 -7.20
CA ASN A 130 15.86 8.62 -7.21
C ASN A 130 15.77 9.70 -6.14
N LYS A 131 14.58 9.95 -5.58
CA LYS A 131 14.36 11.07 -4.64
C LYS A 131 14.60 10.70 -3.17
N GLY A 132 14.73 9.42 -2.84
CA GLY A 132 15.02 8.97 -1.48
C GLY A 132 14.03 9.57 -0.47
N GLU A 133 12.74 9.29 -0.62
CA GLU A 133 11.71 9.80 0.29
C GLU A 133 11.83 9.16 1.69
N PRO A 134 11.66 9.94 2.77
CA PRO A 134 11.67 9.39 4.13
C PRO A 134 10.53 8.37 4.31
N MET A 135 10.84 7.27 5.02
CA MET A 135 9.96 6.10 5.21
C MET A 135 8.58 6.42 5.82
N GLU A 136 8.45 7.58 6.48
CA GLU A 136 7.21 8.03 7.12
C GLU A 136 6.40 9.02 6.27
N GLY A 137 6.89 9.46 5.11
CA GLY A 137 6.21 10.43 4.23
C GLY A 137 4.95 9.89 3.52
N PRO A 138 4.42 10.63 2.53
CA PRO A 138 3.24 10.20 1.77
C PRO A 138 3.49 8.95 0.92
N GLN A 139 4.74 8.49 0.83
CA GLN A 139 5.18 7.25 0.20
C GLN A 139 5.38 6.07 1.18
N ASN A 140 4.66 6.08 2.30
CA ASN A 140 4.78 5.07 3.35
C ASN A 140 4.25 3.68 2.93
N GLU A 141 4.85 2.64 3.52
CA GLU A 141 4.54 1.23 3.29
C GLU A 141 3.10 0.78 3.59
N HIS A 142 2.29 1.61 4.23
CA HIS A 142 0.88 1.30 4.51
C HIS A 142 -0.09 1.76 3.40
N TRP A 143 0.31 2.71 2.55
CA TRP A 143 -0.55 3.21 1.46
C TRP A 143 0.19 3.40 0.12
N ARG A 144 1.50 3.23 0.02
CA ARG A 144 2.21 3.14 -1.26
C ARG A 144 1.75 1.90 -2.06
N PRO A 145 1.62 1.90 -3.39
CA PRO A 145 1.24 0.71 -4.16
C PRO A 145 2.14 -0.50 -3.86
N MET A 146 1.56 -1.71 -3.83
CA MET A 146 2.30 -2.95 -3.57
C MET A 146 3.22 -3.32 -4.74
N THR A 147 2.86 -2.97 -5.97
CA THR A 147 3.75 -3.07 -7.14
C THR A 147 5.05 -2.32 -6.91
N ASP A 148 4.97 -1.10 -6.35
CA ASP A 148 6.14 -0.29 -6.06
C ASP A 148 6.98 -0.85 -4.90
N MET A 149 6.37 -1.51 -3.91
CA MET A 149 7.08 -2.01 -2.73
C MET A 149 7.72 -3.39 -2.93
N CYS A 150 7.04 -4.24 -3.70
CA CYS A 150 7.32 -5.68 -3.80
C CYS A 150 7.84 -6.09 -5.17
N HIS A 151 7.83 -5.18 -6.16
CA HIS A 151 8.36 -5.39 -7.51
C HIS A 151 7.98 -6.75 -8.14
N PRO A 152 6.69 -7.12 -8.19
CA PRO A 152 6.22 -8.41 -8.69
C PRO A 152 6.54 -8.64 -10.17
N CYS A 153 6.80 -7.59 -10.94
CA CYS A 153 7.23 -7.71 -12.34
C CYS A 153 8.70 -8.14 -12.48
N THR A 154 9.51 -8.01 -11.41
CA THR A 154 10.94 -8.36 -11.40
C THR A 154 11.20 -9.62 -10.58
N ILE A 155 10.43 -9.82 -9.51
CA ILE A 155 10.62 -10.95 -8.59
C ILE A 155 9.65 -12.08 -8.95
N PRO A 156 10.15 -13.28 -9.30
CA PRO A 156 9.30 -14.42 -9.61
C PRO A 156 8.75 -15.02 -8.31
N TYR A 157 7.66 -14.45 -7.79
CA TYR A 157 6.98 -14.98 -6.62
C TYR A 157 6.40 -16.37 -6.92
N THR A 158 6.73 -17.36 -6.10
CA THR A 158 6.18 -18.72 -6.20
C THR A 158 4.71 -18.75 -5.79
N VAL A 159 4.34 -17.97 -4.76
CA VAL A 159 2.97 -17.86 -4.27
C VAL A 159 2.55 -16.40 -4.15
N LEU A 160 1.42 -16.06 -4.76
CA LEU A 160 0.77 -14.77 -4.60
C LEU A 160 -0.54 -14.99 -3.82
N GLY A 161 -0.49 -14.72 -2.52
CA GLY A 161 -1.64 -14.87 -1.62
C GLY A 161 -2.45 -13.58 -1.47
N ARG A 162 -3.68 -13.69 -1.00
CA ARG A 162 -4.58 -12.57 -0.70
C ARG A 162 -4.88 -12.53 0.78
N THR A 163 -4.92 -11.33 1.33
CA THR A 163 -5.33 -11.12 2.73
C THR A 163 -6.80 -11.47 2.99
N ALA A 164 -7.65 -11.46 1.94
CA ALA A 164 -9.04 -11.91 2.02
C ALA A 164 -9.15 -13.42 2.31
N THR A 165 -8.16 -14.21 1.87
CA THR A 165 -8.05 -15.66 2.03
C THR A 165 -6.80 -16.03 2.84
N LEU A 166 -6.40 -15.15 3.77
CA LEU A 166 -5.09 -15.21 4.44
C LEU A 166 -4.76 -16.59 5.03
N ASP A 167 -5.70 -17.23 5.71
CA ASP A 167 -5.48 -18.54 6.32
C ASP A 167 -5.28 -19.65 5.28
N GLU A 168 -6.11 -19.69 4.23
CA GLU A 168 -5.96 -20.66 3.15
C GLU A 168 -4.64 -20.48 2.39
N ASP A 169 -4.31 -19.23 2.07
CA ASP A 169 -3.12 -18.88 1.30
C ASP A 169 -1.84 -19.02 2.14
N ALA A 170 -1.88 -18.77 3.44
CA ALA A 170 -0.77 -19.09 4.34
C ALA A 170 -0.52 -20.59 4.41
N ARG A 171 -1.57 -21.41 4.46
CA ARG A 171 -1.44 -22.87 4.37
C ARG A 171 -0.89 -23.32 3.02
N LEU A 172 -1.21 -22.63 1.92
CA LEU A 172 -0.61 -22.88 0.61
C LEU A 172 0.90 -22.60 0.63
N VAL A 173 1.34 -21.45 1.17
CA VAL A 173 2.76 -21.12 1.31
C VAL A 173 3.52 -22.21 2.07
N LEU A 174 3.00 -22.66 3.21
CA LEU A 174 3.64 -23.70 4.02
C LEU A 174 3.77 -25.03 3.25
N ARG A 175 2.72 -25.44 2.53
CA ARG A 175 2.76 -26.65 1.69
C ARG A 175 3.78 -26.53 0.56
N THR A 176 3.79 -25.39 -0.15
CA THR A 176 4.72 -25.14 -1.26
C THR A 176 6.18 -25.14 -0.79
N ALA A 177 6.43 -24.67 0.43
CA ALA A 177 7.75 -24.70 1.05
C ALA A 177 8.11 -26.05 1.73
N ASN A 178 7.24 -27.07 1.63
CA ASN A 178 7.36 -28.35 2.33
C ASN A 178 7.54 -28.23 3.85
N ILE A 179 6.89 -27.23 4.47
CA ILE A 179 6.94 -26.98 5.90
C ILE A 179 5.71 -27.59 6.57
N THR A 180 5.93 -28.59 7.42
CA THR A 180 4.88 -29.28 8.20
C THR A 180 4.98 -29.04 9.71
N SER A 181 6.06 -28.41 10.16
CA SER A 181 6.37 -28.20 11.58
C SER A 181 5.63 -27.02 12.23
N VAL A 182 5.03 -26.14 11.43
CA VAL A 182 4.29 -24.96 11.90
C VAL A 182 2.92 -24.89 11.23
N LYS A 183 1.98 -24.22 11.89
CA LYS A 183 0.64 -23.95 11.38
C LYS A 183 0.37 -22.45 11.43
N PHE A 184 -0.44 -21.97 10.49
CA PHE A 184 -0.95 -20.60 10.56
C PHE A 184 -1.93 -20.48 11.73
N PRO A 185 -1.86 -19.41 12.56
CA PRO A 185 -2.75 -19.26 13.71
C PRO A 185 -4.20 -19.07 13.26
N GLU A 186 -5.11 -19.73 13.96
CA GLU A 186 -6.55 -19.60 13.73
C GLU A 186 -7.08 -18.26 14.27
N GLY A 187 -8.16 -17.76 13.66
CA GLY A 187 -8.90 -16.61 14.19
C GLY A 187 -8.48 -15.23 13.68
N TYR A 188 -7.59 -15.14 12.68
CA TYR A 188 -7.38 -13.88 11.97
C TYR A 188 -8.69 -13.43 11.30
N ARG A 189 -9.19 -12.26 11.70
CA ARG A 189 -10.32 -11.61 11.03
C ARG A 189 -9.81 -10.39 10.28
N SER A 190 -9.85 -10.46 8.95
CA SER A 190 -9.71 -9.27 8.11
C SER A 190 -10.86 -8.29 8.39
N ALA A 191 -10.56 -6.99 8.27
CA ALA A 191 -11.42 -5.81 8.25
C ALA A 191 -12.88 -5.91 8.73
N THR A 192 -13.30 -4.95 9.55
CA THR A 192 -14.73 -4.69 9.82
C THR A 192 -15.47 -4.41 8.50
N PRO A 193 -16.49 -5.21 8.13
CA PRO A 193 -17.28 -4.98 6.92
C PRO A 193 -17.87 -3.56 6.88
N GLY A 194 -17.93 -2.95 5.70
CA GLY A 194 -18.57 -1.65 5.46
C GLY A 194 -17.74 -0.41 5.85
N VAL A 195 -16.64 -0.55 6.60
CA VAL A 195 -15.81 0.61 6.97
C VAL A 195 -15.09 1.21 5.77
N THR A 196 -14.62 0.37 4.84
CA THR A 196 -13.96 0.84 3.61
C THR A 196 -14.91 1.69 2.78
N GLU A 197 -16.11 1.20 2.49
CA GLU A 197 -17.15 1.94 1.77
C GLU A 197 -17.46 3.28 2.45
N SER A 198 -17.69 3.27 3.77
CA SER A 198 -18.03 4.48 4.51
C SER A 198 -16.96 5.57 4.42
N LEU A 199 -15.68 5.19 4.47
CA LEU A 199 -14.60 6.17 4.38
C LEU A 199 -14.35 6.61 2.93
N VAL A 200 -14.38 5.68 1.98
CA VAL A 200 -14.21 6.00 0.56
C VAL A 200 -15.33 6.91 0.04
N ASN A 201 -16.56 6.75 0.53
CA ASN A 201 -17.69 7.63 0.21
C ASN A 201 -17.51 9.09 0.70
N THR A 202 -16.52 9.36 1.55
CA THR A 202 -16.18 10.76 1.95
C THR A 202 -15.33 11.48 0.92
N VAL A 203 -14.74 10.76 -0.04
CA VAL A 203 -13.89 11.29 -1.09
C VAL A 203 -14.76 11.77 -2.25
N THR A 204 -14.41 12.91 -2.86
CA THR A 204 -15.09 13.39 -4.06
C THR A 204 -14.84 12.46 -5.24
N SER A 205 -15.69 12.52 -6.28
CA SER A 205 -15.52 11.76 -7.52
C SER A 205 -14.12 11.92 -8.12
N ASP A 206 -13.63 13.15 -8.25
CA ASP A 206 -12.28 13.44 -8.77
C ASP A 206 -11.18 12.89 -7.86
N GLY A 207 -11.36 13.00 -6.54
CA GLY A 207 -10.43 12.44 -5.56
C GLY A 207 -10.37 10.92 -5.65
N LEU A 208 -11.53 10.26 -5.80
CA LEU A 208 -11.60 8.81 -5.98
C LEU A 208 -10.94 8.39 -7.29
N ARG A 209 -11.17 9.09 -8.40
CA ARG A 209 -10.46 8.85 -9.66
C ARG A 209 -8.94 8.95 -9.46
N GLY A 210 -8.46 9.95 -8.73
CA GLY A 210 -7.05 10.09 -8.37
C GLY A 210 -6.51 8.91 -7.55
N VAL A 211 -7.27 8.44 -6.56
CA VAL A 211 -6.92 7.26 -5.75
C VAL A 211 -6.89 5.99 -6.62
N LEU A 212 -7.87 5.78 -7.49
CA LEU A 212 -7.90 4.63 -8.40
C LEU A 212 -6.73 4.67 -9.37
N ARG A 213 -6.37 5.85 -9.90
CA ARG A 213 -5.18 6.03 -10.74
C ARG A 213 -3.90 5.70 -9.97
N HIS A 214 -3.79 6.16 -8.73
CA HIS A 214 -2.63 5.87 -7.87
C HIS A 214 -2.43 4.36 -7.65
N TYR A 215 -3.52 3.58 -7.54
CA TYR A 215 -3.47 2.12 -7.38
C TYR A 215 -3.75 1.32 -8.65
N LEU A 216 -3.74 1.95 -9.83
CA LEU A 216 -4.23 1.32 -11.07
C LEU A 216 -3.48 0.02 -11.38
N GLN A 217 -2.17 0.03 -11.21
CA GLN A 217 -1.32 -1.14 -11.45
C GLN A 217 -1.59 -2.27 -10.46
N ASP A 218 -1.78 -1.97 -9.16
CA ASP A 218 -2.14 -2.97 -8.15
C ASP A 218 -3.51 -3.60 -8.46
N LEU A 219 -4.50 -2.77 -8.81
CA LEU A 219 -5.84 -3.23 -9.16
C LEU A 219 -5.79 -4.20 -10.35
N PHE A 220 -5.08 -3.79 -11.41
CA PHE A 220 -4.93 -4.59 -12.62
C PHE A 220 -4.14 -5.88 -12.38
N LEU A 221 -2.90 -5.77 -11.88
CA LEU A 221 -1.97 -6.88 -11.78
C LEU A 221 -2.45 -7.99 -10.84
N PHE A 222 -3.13 -7.60 -9.75
CA PHE A 222 -3.62 -8.55 -8.75
C PHE A 222 -5.09 -8.95 -8.97
N GLY A 223 -5.72 -8.44 -10.03
CA GLY A 223 -7.10 -8.78 -10.39
C GLY A 223 -8.11 -8.34 -9.33
N TYR A 224 -7.91 -7.16 -8.73
CA TYR A 224 -8.89 -6.55 -7.83
C TYR A 224 -9.82 -5.62 -8.62
N ARG A 225 -11.10 -5.66 -8.27
CA ARG A 225 -12.12 -4.80 -8.86
C ARG A 225 -12.51 -3.73 -7.85
N PRO A 226 -12.28 -2.44 -8.11
CA PRO A 226 -12.45 -1.40 -7.09
C PRO A 226 -13.88 -1.27 -6.59
N GLN A 227 -14.88 -1.66 -7.39
CA GLN A 227 -16.28 -1.70 -6.99
C GLN A 227 -16.61 -2.77 -5.94
N GLU A 228 -15.74 -3.75 -5.70
CA GLU A 228 -15.97 -4.83 -4.72
C GLU A 228 -16.16 -4.31 -3.29
N VAL A 229 -15.60 -3.14 -2.97
CA VAL A 229 -15.73 -2.55 -1.64
C VAL A 229 -17.08 -1.86 -1.41
N PHE A 230 -17.89 -1.67 -2.44
CA PHE A 230 -19.17 -0.95 -2.37
C PHE A 230 -20.35 -1.92 -2.38
N GLN A 231 -21.31 -1.69 -1.50
CA GLN A 231 -22.57 -2.44 -1.43
C GLN A 231 -23.64 -1.84 -2.36
N ASN A 232 -23.67 -0.50 -2.50
CA ASN A 232 -24.65 0.18 -3.33
C ASN A 232 -24.39 -0.03 -4.84
N THR A 233 -25.39 -0.50 -5.58
CA THR A 233 -25.26 -0.80 -7.02
C THR A 233 -24.84 0.41 -7.86
N THR A 234 -25.43 1.59 -7.64
CA THR A 234 -25.06 2.79 -8.38
C THR A 234 -23.61 3.19 -8.14
N ALA A 235 -23.14 3.13 -6.89
CA ALA A 235 -21.74 3.39 -6.58
C ALA A 235 -20.81 2.37 -7.25
N ARG A 236 -21.21 1.08 -7.29
CA ARG A 236 -20.44 0.04 -7.97
C ARG A 236 -20.29 0.31 -9.47
N ASP A 237 -21.37 0.69 -10.14
CA ASP A 237 -21.39 0.96 -11.58
C ASP A 237 -20.53 2.18 -11.93
N ILE A 238 -20.65 3.24 -11.13
CA ILE A 238 -19.84 4.47 -11.28
C ILE A 238 -18.35 4.13 -11.13
N VAL A 239 -17.98 3.39 -10.08
CA VAL A 239 -16.58 3.06 -9.78
C VAL A 239 -15.99 2.10 -10.81
N GLN A 240 -16.76 1.12 -11.28
CA GLN A 240 -16.35 0.24 -12.37
C GLN A 240 -16.09 1.04 -13.65
N THR A 241 -17.00 1.96 -14.01
CA THR A 241 -16.84 2.83 -15.19
C THR A 241 -15.58 3.68 -15.09
N MET A 242 -15.34 4.33 -13.93
CA MET A 242 -14.11 5.09 -13.69
C MET A 242 -12.86 4.24 -13.86
N TYR A 243 -12.88 2.99 -13.38
CA TYR A 243 -11.75 2.08 -13.49
C TYR A 243 -11.48 1.66 -14.94
N GLU A 244 -12.53 1.36 -15.71
CA GLU A 244 -12.41 1.03 -17.13
C GLU A 244 -11.87 2.20 -17.95
N GLU A 245 -12.32 3.42 -17.69
CA GLU A 245 -11.78 4.62 -18.32
C GLU A 245 -10.29 4.81 -18.01
N LEU A 246 -9.88 4.63 -16.74
CA LEU A 246 -8.47 4.72 -16.35
C LEU A 246 -7.59 3.66 -17.02
N LEU A 247 -8.10 2.43 -17.19
CA LEU A 247 -7.41 1.38 -17.93
C LEU A 247 -7.26 1.75 -19.42
N ALA A 248 -8.31 2.30 -20.03
CA ALA A 248 -8.26 2.73 -21.42
C ALA A 248 -7.28 3.89 -21.63
N GLU A 249 -7.23 4.86 -20.71
CA GLU A 249 -6.23 5.94 -20.70
C GLU A 249 -4.80 5.36 -20.66
N ALA A 250 -4.53 4.45 -19.72
CA ALA A 250 -3.21 3.84 -19.56
C ALA A 250 -2.76 3.02 -20.79
N GLN A 251 -3.70 2.39 -21.52
CA GLN A 251 -3.39 1.67 -22.76
C GLN A 251 -3.08 2.61 -23.93
N HIS A 252 -3.76 3.76 -24.00
CA HIS A 252 -3.51 4.75 -25.04
C HIS A 252 -2.13 5.40 -24.88
N ASP A 253 -1.70 5.67 -23.64
CA ASP A 253 -0.40 6.28 -23.36
C ASP A 253 0.75 5.37 -23.84
N VAL A 254 0.69 4.05 -23.59
CA VAL A 254 1.68 3.07 -24.08
C VAL A 254 1.75 3.05 -25.60
N GLY A 255 0.60 3.04 -26.29
CA GLY A 255 0.57 3.04 -27.75
C GLY A 255 1.12 4.33 -28.39
N SER A 256 1.11 5.44 -27.65
CA SER A 256 1.67 6.71 -28.13
C SER A 256 3.20 6.78 -27.99
N GLU A 257 3.76 6.18 -26.94
CA GLU A 257 5.21 6.09 -26.74
C GLU A 257 5.87 5.14 -27.76
N ASP A 258 5.22 4.03 -28.11
CA ASP A 258 5.70 3.09 -29.12
C ASP A 258 5.76 3.73 -30.53
N LEU A 259 4.77 4.58 -30.87
CA LEU A 259 4.74 5.33 -32.14
C LEU A 259 5.79 6.45 -32.21
N GLU A 260 6.21 7.00 -31.07
CA GLU A 260 7.33 7.95 -31.01
C GLU A 260 8.68 7.24 -31.07
N ALA A 261 8.81 6.05 -30.46
CA ALA A 261 10.03 5.24 -30.52
C ALA A 261 10.32 4.73 -31.94
N GLU A 262 9.31 4.29 -32.69
CA GLU A 262 9.48 3.90 -34.10
C GLU A 262 9.90 5.07 -35.00
N LYS A 263 9.41 6.30 -34.74
CA LYS A 263 9.82 7.50 -35.50
C LYS A 263 11.27 7.93 -35.23
N VAL A 264 11.85 7.52 -34.10
CA VAL A 264 13.24 7.83 -33.74
C VAL A 264 14.21 6.78 -34.31
N SER A 265 13.78 5.54 -34.58
CA SER A 265 14.64 4.53 -35.24
C SER A 265 14.73 4.68 -36.76
N ASP A 266 13.86 5.47 -37.38
CA ASP A 266 13.84 5.75 -38.83
C ASP A 266 14.65 7.02 -39.23
N LYS A 267 15.58 7.47 -38.38
CA LYS A 267 16.54 8.55 -38.66
C LYS A 267 17.97 8.13 -38.36
#